data_AF-A0A497N920-F1
#
_entry.id   AF-A0A497N920-F1
#
_cell.length_a   1.000
_cell.length_b   1.000
_cell.length_c   1.000
_cell.angle_alpha   90.00
_cell.angle_beta   90.00
_cell.angle_gamma   90.00
#
_symmetry.space_group_name_H-M   'P 1'
#
loop_
_entity.id
_entity.type
_entity.pdbx_description
1 polymer ?
#
loop_
_entity_poly.entity_id
_entity_poly.type
_entity_poly.pdbx_seq_one_letter_code
_entity_poly.pdbx_strand_id
1 'polypeptide(L)'
;MKEKKAADMKRRSTLIILASLVALLIVISGCVAAGAQTKEPSIYSSEIYDASKVSPAAEQEVLDFLAQDTTDKNVWQAEVYECGHFSADVWWNAYMQGLEACLVWVERMKWGEEQVHWVVKFRIEDKTQNYWLWVEPSTDEVVSENDYTIKDTFCGEEAFNLCITWWEESPS
;
A
#
# COMPACT_ATOMS: atom_id res chain seq x y z
N MET A 1 33.30 58.11 -12.26
CA MET A 1 31.89 57.69 -12.06
C MET A 1 31.40 56.62 -13.06
N LYS A 2 32.06 56.38 -14.20
CA LYS A 2 31.65 55.37 -15.21
C LYS A 2 32.01 53.92 -14.84
N GLU A 3 33.11 53.69 -14.12
CA GLU A 3 33.61 52.33 -13.84
C GLU A 3 32.77 51.54 -12.81
N LYS A 4 32.21 52.23 -11.79
CA LYS A 4 31.33 51.58 -10.79
C LYS A 4 30.05 51.00 -11.41
N LYS A 5 29.51 51.62 -12.47
CA LYS A 5 28.31 51.12 -13.17
C LYS A 5 28.56 49.83 -13.94
N ALA A 6 29.74 49.68 -14.55
CA ALA A 6 30.08 48.49 -15.32
C ALA A 6 30.30 47.25 -14.41
N ALA A 7 30.90 47.45 -13.23
CA ALA A 7 31.10 46.38 -12.25
C ALA A 7 29.78 45.88 -11.63
N ASP A 8 28.84 46.80 -11.32
CA ASP A 8 27.51 46.45 -10.78
C ASP A 8 26.67 45.69 -11.82
N MET A 9 26.75 46.07 -13.10
CA MET A 9 26.02 45.41 -14.18
C MET A 9 26.53 43.97 -14.41
N LYS A 10 27.85 43.74 -14.38
CA LYS A 10 28.41 42.38 -14.46
C LYS A 10 27.96 41.51 -13.29
N ARG A 11 27.95 42.04 -12.07
CA ARG A 11 27.54 41.30 -10.86
C ARG A 11 26.07 40.91 -10.89
N ARG A 12 25.19 41.77 -11.40
CA ARG A 12 23.77 41.49 -11.59
C ARG A 12 23.54 40.41 -12.66
N SER A 13 24.25 40.47 -13.78
CA SER A 13 24.16 39.43 -14.82
C SER A 13 24.62 38.06 -14.32
N THR A 14 25.71 37.99 -13.55
CA THR A 14 26.18 36.72 -12.97
C THR A 14 25.18 36.11 -11.98
N LEU A 15 24.52 36.93 -11.16
CA LEU A 15 23.50 36.46 -10.22
C LEU A 15 22.24 35.91 -10.92
N ILE A 16 21.82 36.55 -12.02
CA ILE A 16 20.65 36.09 -12.80
C ILE A 16 20.95 34.74 -13.45
N ILE A 17 22.13 34.58 -14.05
CA ILE A 17 22.52 33.30 -14.69
C ILE A 17 22.60 32.18 -13.63
N LEU A 18 23.13 32.46 -12.45
CA LEU A 18 23.22 31.47 -11.37
C LEU A 18 21.84 31.06 -10.85
N ALA A 19 20.92 32.02 -10.68
CA ALA A 19 19.55 31.74 -10.26
C ALA A 19 18.79 30.92 -11.32
N SER A 20 18.99 31.20 -12.60
CA SER A 20 18.40 30.42 -13.70
C SER A 20 18.95 29.00 -13.77
N LEU A 21 20.25 28.78 -13.52
CA LEU A 21 20.86 27.45 -13.49
C LEU A 21 20.35 26.60 -12.30
N VAL A 22 20.15 27.21 -11.13
CA VAL A 22 19.57 26.54 -9.95
C VAL A 22 18.10 26.18 -10.20
N ALA A 23 17.32 27.08 -10.80
CA ALA A 23 15.94 26.78 -11.18
C ALA A 23 15.86 25.65 -12.21
N LEU A 24 16.78 25.60 -13.18
CA LEU A 24 16.85 24.52 -14.16
C LEU A 24 17.19 23.19 -13.49
N LEU A 25 18.14 23.15 -12.55
CA LEU A 25 18.47 21.93 -11.77
C LEU A 25 17.30 21.40 -10.95
N ILE A 26 16.45 22.27 -10.38
CA ILE A 26 15.25 21.86 -9.65
C ILE A 26 14.21 21.24 -10.60
N VAL A 27 14.06 21.78 -11.82
CA VAL A 27 13.14 21.24 -12.82
C VAL A 27 13.61 19.89 -13.37
N ILE A 28 14.92 19.71 -13.59
CA ILE A 28 15.45 18.43 -14.09
C ILE A 28 15.44 17.35 -12.98
N SER A 29 15.59 17.74 -11.71
CA SER A 29 15.49 16.80 -10.57
C SER A 29 14.05 16.36 -10.27
N GLY A 30 13.04 17.13 -10.71
CA GLY A 30 11.62 16.78 -10.56
C GLY A 30 11.04 15.95 -11.70
N CYS A 31 11.82 15.72 -12.76
CA CYS A 31 11.46 14.87 -13.89
C CYS A 31 12.25 13.55 -13.84
N VAL A 32 12.30 12.90 -12.68
CA VAL A 32 12.46 11.44 -12.69
C VAL A 32 11.10 10.91 -13.11
N ALA A 33 11.06 10.33 -14.30
CA ALA A 33 9.88 9.69 -14.86
C ALA A 33 9.16 8.89 -13.77
N ALA A 34 7.88 9.20 -13.57
CA ALA A 34 6.91 8.23 -13.12
C ALA A 34 6.82 7.15 -14.20
N GLY A 35 7.87 6.35 -14.35
CA GLY A 35 7.72 5.01 -14.87
C GLY A 35 6.77 4.34 -13.90
N ALA A 36 5.67 3.82 -14.42
CA ALA A 36 4.83 2.89 -13.68
C ALA A 36 5.80 1.89 -13.03
N GLN A 37 5.99 1.99 -11.71
CA GLN A 37 6.56 0.89 -10.98
C GLN A 37 5.46 -0.17 -11.00
N THR A 38 5.45 -0.97 -12.06
CA THR A 38 5.02 -2.35 -11.95
C THR A 38 6.01 -2.96 -10.97
N LYS A 39 5.74 -2.80 -9.68
CA LYS A 39 6.43 -3.55 -8.63
C LYS A 39 6.19 -5.00 -9.04
N GLU A 40 7.27 -5.74 -9.31
CA GLU A 40 7.13 -7.17 -9.53
C GLU A 40 6.34 -7.73 -8.35
N PRO A 41 5.32 -8.59 -8.58
CA PRO A 41 4.58 -9.21 -7.51
C PRO A 41 5.60 -9.74 -6.51
N SER A 42 5.43 -9.41 -5.23
CA SER A 42 6.38 -9.78 -4.18
C SER A 42 6.79 -11.23 -4.42
N ILE A 43 8.07 -11.44 -4.75
CA ILE A 43 8.56 -12.77 -5.16
C ILE A 43 8.16 -13.72 -4.05
N TYR A 44 7.21 -14.60 -4.37
CA TYR A 44 6.73 -15.62 -3.46
C TYR A 44 7.95 -16.39 -2.96
N SER A 45 8.25 -16.21 -1.68
CA SER A 45 9.25 -17.01 -0.98
C SER A 45 8.67 -18.42 -0.91
N SER A 46 9.46 -19.46 -1.15
CA SER A 46 9.07 -20.87 -0.99
C SER A 46 8.83 -21.24 0.49
N GLU A 47 8.35 -20.29 1.29
CA GLU A 47 8.09 -20.39 2.71
C GLU A 47 6.88 -21.28 2.96
N ILE A 48 6.94 -22.02 4.06
CA ILE A 48 5.81 -22.76 4.60
C ILE A 48 5.18 -21.84 5.65
N TYR A 49 3.85 -21.75 5.67
CA TYR A 49 3.15 -20.99 6.70
C TYR A 49 3.53 -21.47 8.12
N ASP A 50 3.91 -20.53 8.99
CA ASP A 50 4.23 -20.79 10.40
C ASP A 50 3.31 -19.97 11.31
N ALA A 51 2.33 -20.65 11.91
CA ALA A 51 1.38 -20.03 12.84
C ALA A 51 2.03 -19.41 14.08
N SER A 52 3.25 -19.83 14.45
CA SER A 52 3.95 -19.28 15.62
C SER A 52 4.59 -17.91 15.36
N LYS A 53 4.64 -17.47 14.09
CA LYS A 53 5.20 -16.17 13.68
C LYS A 53 4.27 -14.99 13.94
N VAL A 54 2.96 -15.24 14.01
CA VAL A 54 1.94 -14.20 14.11
C VAL A 54 1.27 -14.17 15.47
N SER A 55 0.88 -12.98 15.90
CA SER A 55 0.08 -12.78 17.10
C SER A 55 -0.88 -11.61 16.92
N PRO A 56 -1.92 -11.50 17.78
CA PRO A 56 -2.68 -10.27 17.90
C PRO A 56 -1.76 -9.09 18.20
N ALA A 57 -2.13 -7.91 17.69
CA ALA A 57 -1.35 -6.68 17.83
C ALA A 57 -2.14 -5.60 18.56
N ALA A 58 -1.45 -4.56 19.04
CA ALA A 58 -2.12 -3.32 19.42
C ALA A 58 -2.58 -2.56 18.17
N GLU A 59 -3.66 -1.77 18.29
CA GLU A 59 -4.20 -0.98 17.17
C GLU A 59 -3.13 -0.08 16.52
N GLN A 60 -2.31 0.59 17.34
CA GLN A 60 -1.24 1.46 16.82
C GLN A 60 -0.20 0.69 16.01
N GLU A 61 0.10 -0.56 16.35
CA GLU A 61 1.05 -1.38 15.58
C GLU A 61 0.49 -1.69 14.18
N VAL A 62 -0.83 -1.93 14.07
CA VAL A 62 -1.49 -2.11 12.78
C VAL A 62 -1.52 -0.81 11.98
N LEU A 63 -1.80 0.33 12.61
CA LEU A 63 -1.77 1.63 11.93
C LEU A 63 -0.36 1.99 11.42
N ASP A 64 0.66 1.70 12.22
CA ASP A 64 2.07 1.90 11.83
C ASP A 64 2.46 0.96 10.68
N PHE A 65 1.95 -0.27 10.68
CA PHE A 65 2.08 -1.22 9.57
C PHE A 65 1.45 -0.66 8.29
N LEU A 66 0.19 -0.23 8.33
CA LEU A 66 -0.51 0.32 7.16
C LEU A 66 0.20 1.54 6.58
N ALA A 67 0.75 2.42 7.44
CA ALA A 67 1.52 3.57 6.98
C ALA A 67 2.84 3.23 6.24
N GLN A 68 3.36 2.03 6.43
CA GLN A 68 4.59 1.52 5.80
C GLN A 68 4.30 0.60 4.63
N ASP A 69 3.15 -0.05 4.63
CA ASP A 69 2.67 -0.85 3.52
C ASP A 69 2.59 0.03 2.25
N THR A 70 2.71 -0.62 1.10
CA THR A 70 2.76 0.09 -0.20
C THR A 70 1.79 -0.50 -1.21
N THR A 71 0.89 -1.38 -0.76
CA THR A 71 -0.07 -2.05 -1.62
C THR A 71 -1.07 -1.04 -2.20
N ASP A 72 -1.39 0.02 -1.44
CA ASP A 72 -2.18 1.18 -1.86
C ASP A 72 -1.62 1.92 -3.10
N LYS A 73 -0.33 1.77 -3.40
CA LYS A 73 0.33 2.36 -4.59
C LYS A 73 0.16 1.52 -5.85
N ASN A 74 -0.33 0.29 -5.74
CA ASN A 74 -0.60 -0.57 -6.88
C ASN A 74 -1.85 -0.09 -7.64
N VAL A 75 -1.90 -0.38 -8.95
CA VAL A 75 -3.00 0.06 -9.81
C VAL A 75 -3.91 -1.12 -10.09
N TRP A 76 -5.19 -0.97 -9.75
CA TRP A 76 -6.21 -1.95 -10.10
C TRP A 76 -6.27 -2.15 -11.61
N GLN A 77 -6.25 -3.41 -12.03
CA GLN A 77 -6.34 -3.83 -13.42
C GLN A 77 -7.27 -5.02 -13.51
N ALA A 78 -8.38 -4.88 -14.23
CA ALA A 78 -9.32 -5.96 -14.47
C ALA A 78 -8.60 -7.22 -14.96
N GLU A 79 -8.96 -8.38 -14.41
CA GLU A 79 -8.44 -9.70 -14.77
C GLU A 79 -6.92 -9.89 -14.55
N VAL A 80 -6.23 -8.91 -13.97
CA VAL A 80 -4.77 -8.94 -13.76
C VAL A 80 -4.40 -8.66 -12.32
N TYR A 81 -4.95 -7.61 -11.72
CA TYR A 81 -4.66 -7.19 -10.36
C TYR A 81 -5.92 -6.57 -9.73
N GLU A 82 -6.72 -7.44 -9.13
CA GLU A 82 -8.03 -7.11 -8.57
C GLU A 82 -8.03 -7.11 -7.04
N CYS A 83 -9.19 -6.87 -6.42
CA CYS A 83 -9.34 -6.77 -4.96
C CYS A 83 -8.76 -7.96 -4.18
N GLY A 84 -8.80 -9.18 -4.74
CA GLY A 84 -8.16 -10.35 -4.14
C GLY A 84 -6.64 -10.21 -4.03
N HIS A 85 -5.99 -9.63 -5.04
CA HIS A 85 -4.54 -9.41 -5.07
C HIS A 85 -4.10 -8.35 -4.06
N PHE A 86 -4.81 -7.22 -3.98
CA PHE A 86 -4.57 -6.21 -2.94
C PHE A 86 -4.68 -6.83 -1.54
N SER A 87 -5.72 -7.64 -1.32
CA SER A 87 -5.95 -8.28 -0.01
C SER A 87 -4.84 -9.29 0.32
N ALA A 88 -4.44 -10.11 -0.65
CA ALA A 88 -3.35 -11.07 -0.52
C ALA A 88 -2.02 -10.39 -0.18
N ASP A 89 -1.69 -9.29 -0.85
CA ASP A 89 -0.46 -8.53 -0.61
C ASP A 89 -0.45 -7.92 0.80
N VAL A 90 -1.54 -7.28 1.24
CA VAL A 90 -1.65 -6.74 2.61
C VAL A 90 -1.54 -7.85 3.65
N TRP A 91 -2.24 -8.97 3.47
CA TRP A 91 -2.17 -10.11 4.39
C TRP A 91 -0.74 -10.68 4.48
N TRP A 92 -0.07 -10.83 3.34
CA TRP A 92 1.30 -11.33 3.30
C TRP A 92 2.28 -10.39 3.97
N ASN A 93 2.19 -9.09 3.68
CA ASN A 93 3.05 -8.09 4.30
C ASN A 93 2.83 -8.05 5.82
N ALA A 94 1.59 -8.20 6.28
CA ALA A 94 1.25 -8.32 7.70
C ALA A 94 1.87 -9.58 8.33
N TYR A 95 1.74 -10.74 7.69
CA TYR A 95 2.37 -12.00 8.12
C TYR A 95 3.89 -11.87 8.21
N MET A 96 4.52 -11.18 7.25
CA MET A 96 5.95 -10.92 7.25
C MET A 96 6.40 -10.02 8.40
N GLN A 97 5.49 -9.21 8.95
CA GLN A 97 5.70 -8.38 10.14
C GLN A 97 5.21 -9.03 11.44
N GLY A 98 4.71 -10.29 11.39
CA GLY A 98 4.25 -11.03 12.57
C GLY A 98 2.86 -10.60 13.07
N LEU A 99 2.05 -9.97 12.22
CA LEU A 99 0.70 -9.53 12.58
C LEU A 99 -0.33 -10.61 12.20
N GLU A 100 -1.21 -10.95 13.14
CA GLU A 100 -2.33 -11.85 12.87
C GLU A 100 -3.43 -11.12 12.07
N ALA A 101 -3.64 -11.57 10.83
CA ALA A 101 -4.66 -11.06 9.94
C ALA A 101 -5.42 -12.19 9.22
N CYS A 102 -6.59 -11.86 8.68
CA CYS A 102 -7.42 -12.75 7.87
C CYS A 102 -7.89 -12.05 6.61
N LEU A 103 -8.01 -12.81 5.52
CA LEU A 103 -8.69 -12.40 4.29
C LEU A 103 -10.18 -12.64 4.47
N VAL A 104 -11.02 -11.68 4.07
CA VAL A 104 -12.47 -11.83 4.17
C VAL A 104 -13.11 -11.60 2.81
N TRP A 105 -13.85 -12.60 2.36
CA TRP A 105 -14.69 -12.49 1.19
C TRP A 105 -16.05 -11.93 1.59
N VAL A 106 -16.41 -10.80 1.00
CA VAL A 106 -17.61 -10.05 1.37
C VAL A 106 -18.45 -9.67 0.16
N GLU A 107 -19.73 -9.40 0.40
CA GLU A 107 -20.59 -8.65 -0.51
C GLU A 107 -20.89 -7.27 0.09
N ARG A 108 -20.87 -6.24 -0.76
CA ARG A 108 -21.27 -4.86 -0.42
C ARG A 108 -22.23 -4.30 -1.46
N MET A 109 -23.07 -3.37 -1.03
CA MET A 109 -23.86 -2.56 -1.94
C MET A 109 -23.04 -1.36 -2.41
N LYS A 110 -22.69 -1.32 -3.70
CA LYS A 110 -22.02 -0.17 -4.32
C LYS A 110 -22.86 0.32 -5.48
N TRP A 111 -23.26 1.60 -5.42
CA TRP A 111 -24.11 2.24 -6.43
C TRP A 111 -25.44 1.52 -6.71
N GLY A 112 -25.99 0.84 -5.70
CA GLY A 112 -27.26 0.12 -5.82
C GLY A 112 -27.13 -1.30 -6.38
N GLU A 113 -25.90 -1.78 -6.62
CA GLU A 113 -25.62 -3.13 -7.06
C GLU A 113 -24.83 -3.90 -5.99
N GLU A 114 -25.12 -5.20 -5.89
CA GLU A 114 -24.37 -6.12 -5.06
C GLU A 114 -23.03 -6.42 -5.74
N GLN A 115 -21.94 -6.15 -5.02
CA GLN A 115 -20.59 -6.38 -5.50
C GLN A 115 -19.84 -7.27 -4.52
N VAL A 116 -19.28 -8.35 -5.06
CA VAL A 116 -18.28 -9.16 -4.38
C VAL A 116 -17.00 -8.33 -4.23
N HIS A 117 -16.38 -8.40 -3.05
CA HIS A 117 -15.15 -7.69 -2.73
C HIS A 117 -14.32 -8.49 -1.72
N TRP A 118 -13.06 -8.11 -1.55
CA TRP A 118 -12.17 -8.66 -0.54
C TRP A 118 -11.66 -7.55 0.38
N VAL A 119 -11.62 -7.85 1.67
CA VAL A 119 -11.09 -6.96 2.71
C VAL A 119 -10.16 -7.75 3.63
N VAL A 120 -9.34 -7.05 4.40
CA VAL A 120 -8.46 -7.66 5.42
C VAL A 120 -8.95 -7.25 6.80
N LYS A 121 -8.89 -8.17 7.76
CA LYS A 121 -9.08 -7.82 9.18
C LYS A 121 -7.90 -8.25 10.03
N PHE A 122 -7.49 -7.38 10.94
CA PHE A 122 -6.38 -7.59 11.88
C PHE A 122 -6.93 -7.91 13.26
N ARG A 123 -6.33 -8.87 13.96
CA ARG A 123 -6.72 -9.16 15.33
C ARG A 123 -6.07 -8.16 16.27
N ILE A 124 -6.90 -7.30 16.85
CA ILE A 124 -6.46 -6.35 17.87
C ILE A 124 -6.67 -6.97 19.24
N GLU A 125 -5.60 -7.03 20.03
CA GLU A 125 -5.67 -7.45 21.43
C GLU A 125 -4.70 -6.62 22.26
N ASP A 126 -5.25 -5.76 23.12
CA ASP A 126 -4.50 -5.06 24.15
C ASP A 126 -5.14 -5.24 25.53
N LYS A 127 -4.65 -4.52 26.54
CA LYS A 127 -5.15 -4.64 27.93
C LYS A 127 -6.62 -4.22 28.10
N THR A 128 -7.16 -3.50 27.14
CA THR A 128 -8.45 -2.80 27.22
C THR A 128 -9.43 -3.20 26.12
N GLN A 129 -8.94 -3.74 25.00
CA GLN A 129 -9.72 -3.99 23.81
C GLN A 129 -9.34 -5.33 23.18
N ASN A 130 -10.34 -6.03 22.66
CA ASN A 130 -10.19 -7.22 21.85
C ASN A 130 -11.25 -7.16 20.75
N TYR A 131 -10.82 -6.92 19.51
CA TYR A 131 -11.72 -6.75 18.37
C TYR A 131 -10.97 -6.98 17.05
N TRP A 132 -11.70 -6.94 15.94
CA TRP A 132 -11.13 -7.03 14.59
C TRP A 132 -11.13 -5.65 13.93
N LEU A 133 -9.95 -5.15 13.53
CA LEU A 133 -9.84 -3.92 12.75
C LEU A 133 -9.94 -4.27 11.27
N TRP A 134 -10.96 -3.77 10.58
CA TRP A 134 -11.22 -4.06 9.17
C TRP A 134 -10.63 -2.96 8.29
N VAL A 135 -9.99 -3.36 7.19
CA VAL A 135 -9.23 -2.49 6.30
C VAL A 135 -9.60 -2.77 4.84
N GLU A 136 -9.80 -1.71 4.07
CA GLU A 136 -9.87 -1.73 2.60
C GLU A 136 -8.44 -1.75 2.02
N PRO A 137 -7.96 -2.87 1.45
CA PRO A 137 -6.54 -3.05 1.11
C PRO A 137 -6.04 -2.17 -0.04
N SER A 138 -6.96 -1.59 -0.82
CA SER A 138 -6.60 -0.70 -1.94
C SER A 138 -6.40 0.75 -1.53
N THR A 139 -6.78 1.14 -0.31
CA THR A 139 -6.76 2.53 0.17
C THR A 139 -6.27 2.71 1.60
N ASP A 140 -5.99 1.62 2.30
CA ASP A 140 -5.70 1.57 3.75
C ASP A 140 -6.81 2.15 4.64
N GLU A 141 -8.01 2.36 4.10
CA GLU A 141 -9.13 2.90 4.87
C GLU A 141 -9.61 1.87 5.89
N VAL A 142 -9.74 2.30 7.14
CA VAL A 142 -10.45 1.52 8.17
C VAL A 142 -11.93 1.56 7.88
N VAL A 143 -12.54 0.39 7.73
CA VAL A 143 -13.95 0.21 7.35
C VAL A 143 -14.73 -0.48 8.47
N SER A 144 -16.06 -0.41 8.42
CA SER A 144 -16.92 -1.07 9.41
C SER A 144 -17.37 -2.44 8.90
N GLU A 145 -17.30 -3.47 9.76
CA GLU A 145 -17.85 -4.80 9.47
C GLU A 145 -19.32 -4.73 9.02
N ASN A 146 -20.10 -3.81 9.60
CA ASN A 146 -21.52 -3.66 9.32
C ASN A 146 -21.82 -3.16 7.90
N ASP A 147 -20.80 -2.75 7.14
CA ASP A 147 -20.96 -2.31 5.76
C ASP A 147 -21.03 -3.51 4.78
N TYR A 148 -20.83 -4.73 5.30
CA TYR A 148 -20.63 -5.94 4.52
C TYR A 148 -21.55 -7.09 4.92
N THR A 149 -21.91 -7.93 3.95
CA THR A 149 -22.35 -9.30 4.20
C THR A 149 -21.15 -10.22 4.06
N ILE A 150 -20.74 -10.88 5.14
CA ILE A 150 -19.61 -11.81 5.13
C ILE A 150 -20.02 -13.10 4.42
N LYS A 151 -19.23 -13.51 3.42
CA LYS A 151 -19.38 -14.79 2.75
C LYS A 151 -18.47 -15.85 3.32
N ASP A 152 -17.21 -15.49 3.51
CA ASP A 152 -16.22 -16.39 4.09
C ASP A 152 -15.06 -15.62 4.74
N THR A 153 -14.32 -16.28 5.62
CA THR A 153 -13.13 -15.74 6.28
C THR A 153 -12.03 -16.78 6.25
N PHE A 154 -10.88 -16.41 5.69
CA PHE A 154 -9.70 -17.26 5.59
C PHE A 154 -8.63 -16.70 6.52
N CYS A 155 -8.12 -17.53 7.42
CA CYS A 155 -7.06 -17.16 8.36
C CYS A 155 -5.92 -18.18 8.28
N GLY A 156 -4.73 -17.78 8.70
CA GLY A 156 -3.58 -18.66 8.80
C GLY A 156 -3.25 -19.41 7.51
N GLU A 157 -3.17 -20.74 7.57
CA GLU A 157 -2.79 -21.58 6.42
C GLU A 157 -3.80 -21.47 5.26
N GLU A 158 -5.09 -21.27 5.54
CA GLU A 158 -6.10 -21.08 4.49
C GLU A 158 -5.90 -19.76 3.75
N ALA A 159 -5.61 -18.68 4.49
CA ALA A 159 -5.29 -17.38 3.90
C ALA A 159 -3.99 -17.46 3.09
N PHE A 160 -2.98 -18.14 3.62
CA PHE A 160 -1.71 -18.35 2.94
C PHE A 160 -1.91 -19.07 1.59
N ASN A 161 -2.66 -20.18 1.59
CA ASN A 161 -2.95 -20.93 0.36
C ASN A 161 -3.75 -20.10 -0.65
N LEU A 162 -4.67 -19.26 -0.18
CA LEU A 162 -5.42 -18.36 -1.05
C LEU A 162 -4.52 -17.28 -1.67
N CYS A 163 -3.53 -16.75 -0.94
CA CYS A 163 -2.56 -15.81 -1.49
C CYS A 163 -1.75 -16.43 -2.63
N ILE A 164 -1.33 -17.69 -2.49
CA ILE A 164 -0.64 -18.44 -3.56
C ILE A 164 -1.47 -18.45 -4.83
N THR A 165 -2.77 -18.76 -4.73
CA THR A 165 -3.66 -18.79 -5.90
C THR A 165 -3.68 -17.44 -6.63
N TRP A 166 -3.80 -16.33 -5.90
CA TRP A 166 -3.81 -14.99 -6.52
C TRP A 166 -2.48 -14.64 -7.21
N TRP A 167 -1.35 -15.01 -6.62
CA TRP A 167 -0.05 -14.70 -7.22
C TRP A 167 0.33 -15.64 -8.39
N GLU A 168 -0.08 -16.90 -8.35
CA GLU A 168 0.16 -17.86 -9.45
C GLU A 168 -0.73 -17.60 -10.68
N GLU A 169 -1.94 -17.06 -10.47
CA GLU A 169 -2.87 -16.72 -11.55
C GLU A 169 -2.57 -15.37 -12.23
N SER A 170 -1.66 -14.57 -11.67
CA SER A 170 -1.24 -13.29 -12.24
C SER A 170 -0.39 -13.50 -13.51
N PRO A 171 -0.81 -13.00 -14.69
CA PRO A 171 -0.03 -13.17 -15.92
C PRO A 171 1.32 -12.43 -15.83
N SER A 172 2.40 -13.15 -16.12
CA SER A 172 3.79 -12.65 -16.22
C SER A 172 4.01 -11.64 -17.33
#